data_AF-A0AA43UBG5-F1
#
_entry.id   AF-A0AA43UBG5-F1
#
_cell.length_a   1.000
_cell.length_b   1.000
_cell.length_c   1.000
_cell.angle_alpha   90.00
_cell.angle_beta   90.00
_cell.angle_gamma   90.00
#
_symmetry.space_group_name_H-M   'P 1'
#
loop_
_entity.id
_entity.type
_entity.pdbx_description
1 polymer ?
#
loop_
_entity_poly.entity_id
_entity_poly.type
_entity_poly.pdbx_seq_one_letter_code
_entity_poly.pdbx_strand_id
1 'polypeptide(L)'
;MVRLAQDFSMRVPLVDGHGNFGSIDGDSAAAMRYTEARLDKAAMELLRDLDKETVDFQPNYDESLQEPKVLPARFPNLLVNGSNGIAVGMATNIPPHNLGETIDAACMVLDNPEVTTEELMTVLPGPDFPTGGIIMGRKGIKDAYETGRGSLTVRAKCEIVEGKNGKSSIVVKEIPYQVNRKRLLEKLGELVRDKKLPEISNIHDAADRHGIDIIIELKQNSMPQVVLNKLFKSTQLQTGFGVNMLALVNGVPKVLSLKDTLVHYVNHQRDVILRRTRYDLARAEERAHILEGLVIALDNIDEVIKIIRASDTDKQASDELMSRFGLSKRQCDAILEMKLRRLTGLEREKIESELQELREKIEYYKRVLEDDGLVRSIIKEEMMEIKKRFGTPRRTEITGATKDIDVEDLVPDENVVITMTQTGYIKRMPVSLYRQQKRGG
;
A
#
# COMPACT_ATOMS: atom_id res chain seq x y z
N MET A 1 -1.82 15.58 -6.07
CA MET A 1 -0.63 15.67 -5.20
C MET A 1 -0.98 15.65 -3.73
N VAL A 2 -1.75 16.61 -3.19
CA VAL A 2 -2.07 16.72 -1.73
C VAL A 2 -2.48 15.39 -1.08
N ARG A 3 -3.42 14.65 -1.70
CA ARG A 3 -3.86 13.32 -1.23
C ARG A 3 -2.71 12.32 -1.02
N LEU A 4 -1.63 12.42 -1.81
CA LEU A 4 -0.48 11.51 -1.75
C LEU A 4 0.40 11.71 -0.50
N ALA A 5 0.25 12.84 0.18
CA ALA A 5 0.96 13.18 1.41
C ALA A 5 0.11 13.05 2.68
N GLN A 6 -1.19 12.77 2.53
CA GLN A 6 -2.12 12.65 3.66
C GLN A 6 -2.11 11.21 4.19
N ASP A 7 -1.60 11.02 5.40
CA ASP A 7 -1.50 9.74 6.11
C ASP A 7 -2.85 9.15 6.53
N PHE A 8 -3.89 9.96 6.64
CA PHE A 8 -5.28 9.52 6.83
C PHE A 8 -5.98 9.10 5.52
N SER A 9 -5.41 9.47 4.37
CA SER A 9 -5.94 9.13 3.04
C SER A 9 -5.23 7.92 2.42
N MET A 10 -3.93 7.77 2.67
CA MET A 10 -3.08 6.69 2.13
C MET A 10 -2.47 5.86 3.24
N ARG A 11 -2.47 4.53 3.06
CA ARG A 11 -1.88 3.61 4.04
C ARG A 11 -0.36 3.68 4.08
N VAL A 12 0.25 3.96 2.93
CA VAL A 12 1.67 4.26 2.73
C VAL A 12 1.77 5.52 1.87
N PRO A 13 2.00 6.71 2.47
CA PRO A 13 2.17 7.96 1.73
C PRO A 13 3.29 7.87 0.69
N LEU A 14 3.10 8.53 -0.46
CA LEU A 14 4.07 8.55 -1.57
C LEU A 14 4.75 9.91 -1.73
N VAL A 15 4.24 10.93 -1.05
CA VAL A 15 4.79 12.28 -1.05
C VAL A 15 5.04 12.69 0.39
N ASP A 16 6.23 13.19 0.67
CA ASP A 16 6.57 13.86 1.91
C ASP A 16 6.33 15.36 1.72
N GLY A 17 5.32 15.88 2.41
CA GLY A 17 4.81 17.24 2.26
C GLY A 17 5.13 18.11 3.48
N HIS A 18 5.62 19.32 3.25
CA HIS A 18 5.82 20.33 4.28
C HIS A 18 4.82 21.48 4.11
N GLY A 19 4.10 21.81 5.18
CA GLY A 19 3.03 22.82 5.19
C GLY A 19 1.67 22.23 5.55
N ASN A 20 0.59 22.98 5.32
CA ASN A 20 -0.76 22.48 5.58
C ASN A 20 -1.29 21.68 4.38
N PHE A 21 -1.33 20.35 4.51
CA PHE A 21 -1.87 19.41 3.53
C PHE A 21 -3.33 19.01 3.78
N GLY A 22 -4.05 19.79 4.60
CA GLY A 22 -5.43 19.51 5.01
C GLY A 22 -5.51 18.58 6.22
N SER A 23 -6.72 18.31 6.67
CA SER A 23 -7.00 17.57 7.90
C SER A 23 -8.12 16.55 7.69
N ILE A 24 -8.28 15.62 8.66
CA ILE A 24 -9.41 14.67 8.69
C ILE A 24 -10.77 15.37 8.91
N ASP A 25 -10.76 16.63 9.38
CA ASP A 25 -11.94 17.48 9.47
C ASP A 25 -12.47 17.96 8.13
N GLY A 26 -11.71 17.72 7.04
CA GLY A 26 -12.05 18.18 5.70
C GLY A 26 -11.59 19.61 5.43
N ASP A 27 -10.67 20.14 6.23
CA ASP A 27 -10.02 21.40 5.90
C ASP A 27 -9.19 21.23 4.63
N SER A 28 -9.31 22.20 3.73
CA SER A 28 -8.53 22.21 2.49
C SER A 28 -7.05 22.49 2.79
N ALA A 29 -6.18 21.94 1.94
CA ALA A 29 -4.76 22.27 1.97
C ALA A 29 -4.51 23.76 1.70
N ALA A 30 -3.39 24.27 2.19
CA ALA A 30 -2.93 25.61 1.83
C ALA A 30 -2.65 25.72 0.32
N ALA A 31 -2.66 26.95 -0.19
CA ALA A 31 -2.33 27.22 -1.58
C ALA A 31 -0.90 26.74 -1.91
N MET A 32 -0.70 26.28 -3.15
CA MET A 32 0.56 25.67 -3.63
C MET A 32 1.83 26.50 -3.36
N ARG A 33 1.71 27.83 -3.24
CA ARG A 33 2.83 28.74 -2.92
C ARG A 33 3.34 28.65 -1.48
N TYR A 34 2.64 27.96 -0.59
CA TYR A 34 2.99 27.79 0.83
C TYR A 34 3.31 26.34 1.21
N THR A 35 3.24 25.42 0.25
CA THR A 35 3.47 23.99 0.46
C THR A 35 4.67 23.54 -0.33
N GLU A 36 5.56 22.80 0.30
CA GLU A 36 6.68 22.13 -0.34
C GLU A 36 6.44 20.62 -0.35
N ALA A 37 6.96 19.93 -1.35
CA ALA A 37 6.78 18.49 -1.50
C ALA A 37 8.01 17.83 -2.10
N ARG A 38 8.31 16.63 -1.64
CA ARG A 38 9.29 15.71 -2.24
C ARG A 38 8.73 14.29 -2.27
N LEU A 39 9.39 13.40 -3.00
CA LEU A 39 9.04 11.98 -2.98
C LEU A 39 9.30 11.41 -1.59
N ASP A 40 8.32 10.64 -1.08
CA ASP A 40 8.56 9.84 0.11
C ASP A 40 9.54 8.71 -0.21
N LYS A 41 10.23 8.19 0.81
CA LYS A 41 11.15 7.06 0.67
C LYS A 41 10.47 5.83 0.07
N ALA A 42 9.19 5.58 0.38
CA ALA A 42 8.46 4.47 -0.21
C ALA A 42 8.21 4.68 -1.72
N ALA A 43 7.97 5.92 -2.17
CA ALA A 43 7.77 6.21 -3.58
C ALA A 43 9.01 5.97 -4.44
N MET A 44 10.21 6.13 -3.87
CA MET A 44 11.46 5.79 -4.57
C MET A 44 11.52 4.30 -4.95
N GLU A 45 10.89 3.41 -4.18
CA GLU A 45 10.81 1.98 -4.50
C GLU A 45 9.85 1.70 -5.67
N LEU A 46 8.94 2.62 -5.99
CA LEU A 46 8.10 2.52 -7.18
C LEU A 46 8.86 2.87 -8.46
N LEU A 47 9.87 3.73 -8.36
CA LEU A 47 10.66 4.28 -9.47
C LEU A 47 12.03 3.60 -9.64
N ARG A 48 12.42 2.72 -8.73
CA ARG A 48 13.74 2.10 -8.71
C ARG A 48 13.99 1.31 -10.01
N ASP A 49 15.17 1.51 -10.60
CA ASP A 49 15.62 0.94 -11.89
C ASP A 49 14.84 1.41 -13.13
N LEU A 50 14.12 2.52 -13.05
CA LEU A 50 13.43 3.09 -14.22
C LEU A 50 14.40 3.46 -15.36
N ASP A 51 15.65 3.80 -15.02
CA ASP A 51 16.75 4.15 -15.93
C ASP A 51 17.38 2.95 -16.65
N LYS A 52 16.95 1.72 -16.34
CA LYS A 52 17.50 0.47 -16.88
C LYS A 52 16.57 -0.23 -17.87
N GLU A 53 15.79 0.55 -18.63
CA GLU A 53 14.85 0.04 -19.65
C GLU A 53 13.88 -1.04 -19.12
N THR A 54 13.50 -0.92 -17.85
CA THR A 54 12.68 -1.91 -17.15
C THR A 54 11.20 -1.86 -17.51
N VAL A 55 10.77 -0.81 -18.19
CA VAL A 55 9.38 -0.58 -18.62
C VAL A 55 9.34 0.10 -19.97
N ASP A 56 8.21 -0.01 -20.66
CA ASP A 56 7.99 0.68 -21.93
C ASP A 56 7.69 2.17 -21.71
N PHE A 57 8.21 3.01 -22.59
CA PHE A 57 7.95 4.45 -22.63
C PHE A 57 7.01 4.79 -23.78
N GLN A 58 6.33 5.93 -23.66
CA GLN A 58 5.50 6.53 -24.69
C GLN A 58 5.74 8.04 -24.77
N PRO A 59 5.48 8.68 -25.92
CA PRO A 59 5.48 10.14 -26.00
C PRO A 59 4.46 10.75 -25.03
N ASN A 60 4.79 11.89 -24.46
CA ASN A 60 3.84 12.70 -23.71
C ASN A 60 2.83 13.41 -24.66
N TYR A 61 1.90 14.19 -24.11
CA TYR A 61 0.78 14.78 -24.86
C TYR A 61 1.18 15.69 -26.05
N ASP A 62 2.37 16.29 -26.03
CA ASP A 62 2.90 17.16 -27.09
C ASP A 62 4.11 16.55 -27.82
N GLU A 63 4.40 15.25 -27.58
CA GLU A 63 5.51 14.50 -28.13
C GLU A 63 6.92 15.08 -27.89
N SER A 64 7.05 16.06 -26.99
CA SER A 64 8.34 16.69 -26.66
C SER A 64 9.20 15.85 -25.69
N LEU A 65 8.57 14.98 -24.91
CA LEU A 65 9.20 14.14 -23.89
C LEU A 65 8.66 12.72 -23.96
N GLN A 66 9.33 11.81 -23.24
CA GLN A 66 8.88 10.43 -23.03
C GLN A 66 8.43 10.24 -21.58
N GLU A 67 7.38 9.47 -21.38
CA GLU A 67 6.86 9.06 -20.07
C GLU A 67 6.70 7.53 -20.01
N PRO A 68 6.91 6.90 -18.83
CA PRO A 68 6.74 5.47 -18.70
C PRO A 68 5.26 5.08 -18.69
N LYS A 69 4.89 4.02 -19.42
CA LYS A 69 3.50 3.49 -19.45
C LYS A 69 3.07 2.89 -18.11
N VAL A 70 4.02 2.27 -17.42
CA VAL A 70 3.87 1.64 -16.10
C VAL A 70 5.14 1.90 -15.29
N LEU A 71 5.07 1.74 -13.97
CA LEU A 71 6.25 1.86 -13.11
C LEU A 71 6.82 0.48 -12.74
N PRO A 72 8.13 0.36 -12.47
CA PRO A 72 8.74 -0.87 -11.97
C PRO A 72 8.05 -1.42 -10.71
N ALA A 73 7.64 -0.54 -9.79
CA ALA A 73 6.75 -0.85 -8.67
C ALA A 73 7.18 -2.05 -7.82
N ARG A 74 8.30 -1.96 -7.09
CA ARG A 74 8.84 -3.10 -6.30
C ARG A 74 8.00 -3.56 -5.10
N PHE A 75 6.84 -2.94 -4.86
CA PHE A 75 5.84 -3.44 -3.93
C PHE A 75 4.43 -3.32 -4.54
N PRO A 76 3.46 -4.17 -4.11
CA PRO A 76 2.12 -4.25 -4.71
C PRO A 76 1.22 -3.05 -4.33
N ASN A 77 1.55 -1.86 -4.83
CA ASN A 77 0.91 -0.59 -4.45
C ASN A 77 -0.60 -0.54 -4.68
N LEU A 78 -1.11 -1.24 -5.70
CA LEU A 78 -2.55 -1.31 -5.99
C LEU A 78 -3.35 -1.84 -4.80
N LEU A 79 -2.84 -2.87 -4.11
CA LEU A 79 -3.46 -3.43 -2.91
C LEU A 79 -3.09 -2.62 -1.66
N VAL A 80 -1.82 -2.24 -1.52
CA VAL A 80 -1.32 -1.52 -0.33
C VAL A 80 -2.07 -0.20 -0.12
N ASN A 81 -2.19 0.62 -1.15
CA ASN A 81 -2.83 1.93 -1.05
C ASN A 81 -4.27 1.98 -1.56
N GLY A 82 -4.70 0.94 -2.27
CA GLY A 82 -6.03 0.88 -2.86
C GLY A 82 -6.23 1.89 -4.00
N SER A 83 -7.46 1.93 -4.50
CA SER A 83 -7.88 2.89 -5.53
C SER A 83 -9.38 3.08 -5.46
N ASN A 84 -9.84 4.29 -5.72
CA ASN A 84 -11.26 4.59 -5.85
C ASN A 84 -11.42 5.51 -7.06
N GLY A 85 -12.33 5.15 -7.97
CA GLY A 85 -12.57 5.91 -9.19
C GLY A 85 -13.87 5.50 -9.88
N ILE A 86 -14.46 6.45 -10.60
CA ILE A 86 -15.67 6.24 -11.40
C ILE A 86 -15.30 6.58 -12.85
N ALA A 87 -15.59 5.65 -13.75
CA ALA A 87 -15.44 5.79 -15.19
C ALA A 87 -16.82 5.72 -15.87
N VAL A 88 -16.86 5.79 -17.20
CA VAL A 88 -18.12 5.66 -17.95
C VAL A 88 -18.64 4.23 -17.84
N GLY A 89 -19.75 4.05 -17.10
CA GLY A 89 -20.41 2.75 -16.90
C GLY A 89 -19.68 1.79 -15.96
N MET A 90 -18.61 2.22 -15.28
CA MET A 90 -17.81 1.37 -14.39
C MET A 90 -17.35 2.16 -13.16
N ALA A 91 -17.11 1.46 -12.06
CA ALA A 91 -16.52 2.04 -10.85
C ALA A 91 -15.50 1.05 -10.26
N THR A 92 -14.48 1.55 -9.58
CA THR A 92 -13.52 0.76 -8.81
C THR A 92 -13.47 1.28 -7.38
N ASN A 93 -13.38 0.38 -6.42
CA ASN A 93 -13.19 0.70 -5.01
C ASN A 93 -12.42 -0.43 -4.33
N ILE A 94 -11.10 -0.33 -4.36
CA ILE A 94 -10.14 -1.26 -3.78
C ILE A 94 -9.71 -0.69 -2.43
N PRO A 95 -9.97 -1.39 -1.30
CA PRO A 95 -9.53 -0.92 0.00
C PRO A 95 -8.01 -1.05 0.15
N PRO A 96 -7.37 -0.22 1.00
CA PRO A 96 -5.95 -0.35 1.32
C PRO A 96 -5.67 -1.60 2.18
N HIS A 97 -4.44 -2.10 2.10
CA HIS A 97 -3.95 -3.27 2.82
C HIS A 97 -2.62 -2.99 3.49
N ASN A 98 -2.28 -3.82 4.49
CA ASN A 98 -0.99 -3.71 5.17
C ASN A 98 0.15 -4.09 4.21
N LEU A 99 1.20 -3.27 4.14
CA LEU A 99 2.34 -3.49 3.23
C LEU A 99 3.05 -4.82 3.49
N GLY A 100 3.31 -5.16 4.75
CA GLY A 100 4.04 -6.38 5.10
C GLY A 100 3.24 -7.63 4.77
N GLU A 101 1.95 -7.63 5.08
CA GLU A 101 1.04 -8.75 4.79
C GLU A 101 0.80 -8.93 3.28
N THR A 102 0.74 -7.82 2.54
CA THR A 102 0.60 -7.88 1.08
C THR A 102 1.86 -8.44 0.42
N ILE A 103 3.04 -8.12 0.96
CA ILE A 103 4.30 -8.72 0.52
C ILE A 103 4.33 -10.22 0.86
N ASP A 104 3.89 -10.62 2.06
CA ASP A 104 3.82 -12.04 2.42
C ASP A 104 2.89 -12.82 1.49
N ALA A 105 1.72 -12.25 1.14
CA ALA A 105 0.81 -12.84 0.18
C ALA A 105 1.41 -12.94 -1.23
N ALA A 106 2.13 -11.90 -1.68
CA ALA A 106 2.83 -11.94 -2.97
C ALA A 106 3.92 -13.01 -3.00
N CYS A 107 4.69 -13.16 -1.91
CA CYS A 107 5.68 -14.23 -1.74
C CYS A 107 5.02 -15.62 -1.76
N MET A 108 3.85 -15.80 -1.12
CA MET A 108 3.12 -17.07 -1.18
C MET A 108 2.68 -17.42 -2.60
N VAL A 109 2.19 -16.46 -3.38
CA VAL A 109 1.84 -16.68 -4.80
C VAL A 109 3.08 -16.99 -5.64
N LEU A 110 4.21 -16.35 -5.34
CA LEU A 110 5.48 -16.58 -6.02
C LEU A 110 6.02 -18.00 -5.79
N ASP A 111 5.91 -18.49 -4.54
CA ASP A 111 6.33 -19.83 -4.14
C ASP A 111 5.36 -20.90 -4.67
N ASN A 112 4.04 -20.64 -4.61
CA ASN A 112 2.99 -21.55 -5.06
C ASN A 112 1.89 -20.80 -5.85
N PRO A 113 1.89 -20.86 -7.20
CA PRO A 113 0.86 -20.26 -8.04
C PRO A 113 -0.55 -20.83 -7.78
N GLU A 114 -0.66 -22.05 -7.25
CA GLU A 114 -1.93 -22.71 -6.97
C GLU A 114 -2.49 -22.41 -5.57
N VAL A 115 -1.86 -21.50 -4.83
CA VAL A 115 -2.34 -21.06 -3.51
C VAL A 115 -3.81 -20.65 -3.53
N THR A 116 -4.54 -21.09 -2.52
CA THR A 116 -5.97 -20.83 -2.36
C THR A 116 -6.22 -19.51 -1.63
N THR A 117 -7.41 -18.94 -1.78
CA THR A 117 -7.79 -17.72 -1.05
C THR A 117 -7.71 -17.93 0.47
N GLU A 118 -8.06 -19.11 0.97
CA GLU A 118 -8.01 -19.41 2.41
C GLU A 118 -6.57 -19.38 2.95
N GLU A 119 -5.62 -19.94 2.19
CA GLU A 119 -4.20 -19.88 2.52
C GLU A 119 -3.68 -18.43 2.46
N LEU A 120 -4.04 -17.66 1.43
CA LEU A 120 -3.67 -16.24 1.34
C LEU A 120 -4.18 -15.43 2.54
N MET A 121 -5.39 -15.74 3.01
CA MET A 121 -5.98 -15.07 4.17
C MET A 121 -5.28 -15.39 5.50
N THR A 122 -4.38 -16.38 5.55
CA THR A 122 -3.55 -16.64 6.74
C THR A 122 -2.49 -15.55 6.96
N VAL A 123 -1.94 -15.00 5.87
CA VAL A 123 -0.94 -13.92 5.92
C VAL A 123 -1.54 -12.55 5.63
N LEU A 124 -2.66 -12.50 4.90
CA LEU A 124 -3.41 -11.28 4.58
C LEU A 124 -4.88 -11.40 5.04
N PRO A 125 -5.14 -11.27 6.35
CA PRO A 125 -6.48 -11.48 6.94
C PRO A 125 -7.59 -10.59 6.39
N GLY A 126 -7.26 -9.40 5.88
CA GLY A 126 -8.23 -8.41 5.44
C GLY A 126 -7.61 -7.04 5.17
N PRO A 127 -8.42 -6.07 4.73
CA PRO A 127 -8.00 -4.68 4.57
C PRO A 127 -7.41 -4.05 5.83
N ASP A 128 -6.55 -3.05 5.63
CA ASP A 128 -5.94 -2.26 6.70
C ASP A 128 -6.07 -0.77 6.35
N PHE A 129 -7.08 -0.12 6.91
CA PHE A 129 -7.37 1.29 6.69
C PHE A 129 -6.39 2.20 7.45
N PRO A 130 -5.99 3.34 6.86
CA PRO A 130 -5.09 4.29 7.50
C PRO A 130 -5.64 4.87 8.80
N THR A 131 -6.97 5.03 8.90
CA THR A 131 -7.66 5.54 10.10
C THR A 131 -7.97 4.46 11.15
N GLY A 132 -7.61 3.20 10.89
CA GLY A 132 -7.95 2.07 11.75
C GLY A 132 -9.43 1.69 11.65
N GLY A 133 -10.06 1.50 12.80
CA GLY A 133 -11.43 1.03 12.96
C GLY A 133 -11.53 -0.49 13.06
N ILE A 134 -12.78 -0.97 13.10
CA ILE A 134 -13.10 -2.38 13.31
C ILE A 134 -13.92 -2.89 12.14
N ILE A 135 -13.40 -3.87 11.40
CA ILE A 135 -14.16 -4.60 10.39
C ILE A 135 -14.99 -5.69 11.08
N MET A 136 -16.29 -5.68 10.80
CA MET A 136 -17.26 -6.60 11.38
C MET A 136 -17.49 -7.80 10.46
N GLY A 137 -17.00 -8.96 10.87
CA GLY A 137 -17.17 -10.22 10.14
C GLY A 137 -16.21 -10.40 8.97
N ARG A 138 -16.00 -11.66 8.57
CA ARG A 138 -15.03 -12.05 7.53
C ARG A 138 -15.65 -12.40 6.19
N LYS A 139 -16.97 -12.62 6.14
CA LYS A 139 -17.67 -13.06 4.92
C LYS A 139 -17.44 -12.08 3.76
N GLY A 140 -17.66 -10.79 4.00
CA GLY A 140 -17.45 -9.76 2.98
C GLY A 140 -16.00 -9.65 2.48
N ILE A 141 -15.02 -9.97 3.33
CA ILE A 141 -13.60 -10.03 2.95
C ILE A 141 -13.37 -11.22 2.02
N LYS A 142 -13.86 -12.41 2.41
CA LYS A 142 -13.73 -13.64 1.62
C LYS A 142 -14.40 -13.48 0.25
N ASP A 143 -15.65 -13.00 0.22
CA ASP A 143 -16.39 -12.74 -1.03
C ASP A 143 -15.62 -11.78 -1.95
N ALA A 144 -15.07 -10.69 -1.38
CA ALA A 144 -14.24 -9.75 -2.13
C ALA A 144 -12.99 -10.42 -2.69
N TYR A 145 -12.26 -11.19 -1.89
CA TYR A 145 -11.01 -11.81 -2.32
C TYR A 145 -11.20 -12.93 -3.34
N GLU A 146 -12.31 -13.67 -3.29
CA GLU A 146 -12.61 -14.72 -4.25
C GLU A 146 -13.17 -14.18 -5.58
N THR A 147 -14.02 -13.15 -5.53
CA THR A 147 -14.79 -12.71 -6.70
C THR A 147 -14.42 -11.32 -7.23
N GLY A 148 -13.63 -10.57 -6.47
CA GLY A 148 -13.36 -9.16 -6.71
C GLY A 148 -14.45 -8.22 -6.21
N ARG A 149 -15.56 -8.73 -5.65
CA ARG A 149 -16.68 -7.92 -5.13
C ARG A 149 -17.10 -8.36 -3.75
N GLY A 150 -17.34 -7.41 -2.86
CA GLY A 150 -17.81 -7.70 -1.52
C GLY A 150 -18.33 -6.46 -0.80
N SER A 151 -18.92 -6.65 0.37
CA SER A 151 -19.37 -5.55 1.22
C SER A 151 -18.84 -5.76 2.62
N LEU A 152 -18.14 -4.75 3.14
CA LEU A 152 -17.60 -4.75 4.49
C LEU A 152 -18.43 -3.80 5.35
N THR A 153 -18.53 -4.10 6.65
CA THR A 153 -19.05 -3.16 7.64
C THR A 153 -17.88 -2.71 8.51
N VAL A 154 -17.63 -1.41 8.55
CA VAL A 154 -16.54 -0.80 9.30
C VAL A 154 -17.13 0.04 10.43
N ARG A 155 -16.73 -0.22 11.66
CA ARG A 155 -17.11 0.52 12.87
C ARG A 155 -15.96 1.39 13.38
N ALA A 156 -16.33 2.48 14.02
CA ALA A 156 -15.47 3.26 14.88
C ALA A 156 -14.99 2.43 16.07
N LYS A 157 -13.79 2.72 16.56
CA LYS A 157 -13.29 2.16 17.81
C LYS A 157 -13.76 3.05 18.96
N CYS A 158 -14.55 2.49 19.86
CA CYS A 158 -15.15 3.21 20.97
C CYS A 158 -14.83 2.53 22.30
N GLU A 159 -14.59 3.34 23.32
CA GLU A 159 -14.37 2.90 24.70
C GLU A 159 -15.47 3.49 25.59
N ILE A 160 -15.96 2.70 26.55
CA ILE A 160 -16.93 3.17 27.53
C ILE A 160 -16.16 3.46 28.81
N VAL A 161 -16.21 4.71 29.26
CA VAL A 161 -15.52 5.18 30.46
C VAL A 161 -16.56 5.48 31.53
N GLU A 162 -16.43 4.87 32.69
CA GLU A 162 -17.26 5.17 33.85
C GLU A 162 -16.72 6.40 34.59
N GLY A 163 -17.56 7.41 34.73
CA GLY A 163 -17.28 8.64 35.45
C GLY A 163 -17.71 8.59 36.92
N LYS A 164 -17.48 9.69 37.63
CA LYS A 164 -17.94 9.85 39.01
C LYS A 164 -19.47 10.01 39.05
N ASN A 165 -20.12 9.48 40.09
CA ASN A 165 -21.56 9.60 40.35
C ASN A 165 -22.49 8.85 39.36
N GLY A 166 -22.03 7.75 38.76
CA GLY A 166 -22.88 6.90 37.90
C GLY A 166 -23.20 7.50 36.53
N LYS A 167 -22.41 8.49 36.09
CA LYS A 167 -22.38 8.95 34.69
C LYS A 167 -21.35 8.14 33.92
N SER A 168 -21.64 7.83 32.67
CA SER A 168 -20.71 7.16 31.76
C SER A 168 -20.51 8.01 30.51
N SER A 169 -19.37 7.84 29.85
CA SER A 169 -19.07 8.49 28.59
C SER A 169 -18.66 7.45 27.56
N ILE A 170 -19.04 7.68 26.31
CA ILE A 170 -18.55 6.93 25.15
C ILE A 170 -17.45 7.77 24.51
N VAL A 171 -16.24 7.24 24.45
CA VAL A 171 -15.08 7.91 23.85
C VAL A 171 -14.78 7.23 22.52
N VAL A 172 -14.93 7.96 21.42
CA VAL A 172 -14.57 7.49 20.08
C VAL A 172 -13.09 7.79 19.83
N LYS A 173 -12.28 6.74 19.65
CA LYS A 173 -10.84 6.79 19.44
C LYS A 173 -10.40 6.76 17.98
N GLU A 174 -11.18 6.09 17.14
CA GLU A 174 -10.91 5.93 15.71
C GLU A 174 -12.24 6.00 14.94
N ILE A 175 -12.26 6.66 13.78
CA ILE A 175 -13.45 6.73 12.90
C ILE A 175 -13.24 5.91 11.63
N PRO A 176 -14.32 5.42 11.00
CA PRO A 176 -14.21 4.66 9.76
C PRO A 176 -13.52 5.44 8.63
N TYR A 177 -12.90 4.72 7.71
CA TYR A 177 -12.19 5.30 6.57
C TYR A 177 -13.10 6.19 5.71
N GLN A 178 -12.57 7.32 5.24
CA GLN A 178 -13.28 8.34 4.46
C GLN A 178 -14.48 9.01 5.15
N VAL A 179 -14.63 8.85 6.48
CA VAL A 179 -15.60 9.62 7.26
C VAL A 179 -14.99 10.97 7.62
N ASN A 180 -15.72 12.04 7.30
CA ASN A 180 -15.35 13.39 7.69
C ASN A 180 -15.77 13.65 9.15
N ARG A 181 -14.81 13.99 10.00
CA ARG A 181 -15.04 14.15 11.44
C ARG A 181 -16.01 15.29 11.77
N LYS A 182 -15.88 16.44 11.10
CA LYS A 182 -16.76 17.59 11.30
C LYS A 182 -18.22 17.27 10.96
N ARG A 183 -18.48 16.61 9.84
CA ARG A 183 -19.83 16.16 9.45
C ARG A 183 -20.41 15.15 10.42
N LEU A 184 -19.58 14.27 10.97
CA LEU A 184 -19.99 13.33 12.01
C LEU A 184 -20.45 14.08 13.28
N LEU A 185 -19.68 15.07 13.75
CA LEU A 185 -20.05 15.91 14.90
C LEU A 185 -21.33 16.72 14.66
N GLU A 186 -21.48 17.30 13.46
CA GLU A 186 -22.70 18.00 13.05
C GLU A 186 -23.92 17.07 13.11
N LYS A 187 -23.79 15.84 12.60
CA LYS A 187 -24.86 14.84 12.63
C LYS A 187 -25.22 14.41 14.05
N LEU A 188 -24.22 14.22 14.91
CA LEU A 188 -24.46 13.91 16.31
C LEU A 188 -25.23 15.04 17.01
N GLY A 189 -24.84 16.30 16.77
CA GLY A 189 -25.54 17.47 17.30
C GLY A 189 -26.99 17.59 16.82
N GLU A 190 -27.26 17.25 15.55
CA GLU A 190 -28.62 17.16 15.00
C GLU A 190 -29.46 16.11 15.74
N LEU A 191 -28.92 14.89 15.93
CA LEU A 191 -29.64 13.80 16.61
C LEU A 191 -29.99 14.11 18.07
N VAL A 192 -29.12 14.87 18.77
CA VAL A 192 -29.39 15.33 20.14
C VAL A 192 -30.46 16.43 20.14
N ARG A 193 -30.37 17.40 19.22
CA ARG A 193 -31.33 18.52 19.09
C ARG A 193 -32.73 18.04 18.75
N ASP A 194 -32.84 17.08 17.83
CA ASP A 194 -34.10 16.47 17.39
C ASP A 194 -34.67 15.46 18.41
N LYS A 195 -34.02 15.30 19.57
CA LYS A 195 -34.39 14.35 20.62
C LYS A 195 -34.46 12.90 20.15
N LYS A 196 -33.69 12.52 19.13
CA LYS A 196 -33.54 11.12 18.67
C LYS A 196 -32.62 10.31 19.57
N LEU A 197 -31.65 10.98 20.21
CA LEU A 197 -30.75 10.41 21.23
C LEU A 197 -30.81 11.25 22.52
N PRO A 198 -31.96 11.24 23.24
CA PRO A 198 -32.13 12.03 24.46
C PRO A 198 -31.23 11.59 25.61
N GLU A 199 -30.61 10.41 25.53
CA GLU A 199 -29.70 9.86 26.54
C GLU A 199 -28.35 10.59 26.57
N ILE A 200 -27.99 11.31 25.50
CA ILE A 200 -26.75 12.08 25.43
C ILE A 200 -26.96 13.41 26.16
N SER A 201 -26.06 13.73 27.09
CA SER A 201 -26.05 15.01 27.80
C SER A 201 -25.20 16.06 27.09
N ASN A 202 -24.02 15.66 26.62
CA ASN A 202 -23.09 16.58 25.96
C ASN A 202 -22.15 15.84 25.00
N ILE A 203 -21.55 16.59 24.07
CA ILE A 203 -20.56 16.07 23.13
C ILE A 203 -19.37 17.04 23.12
N HIS A 204 -18.18 16.50 23.33
CA HIS A 204 -16.93 17.24 23.35
C HIS A 204 -15.95 16.66 22.33
N ASP A 205 -15.35 17.51 21.51
CA ASP A 205 -14.17 17.14 20.71
C ASP A 205 -12.92 17.51 21.53
N ALA A 206 -12.25 16.50 22.06
CA ALA A 206 -11.02 16.61 22.84
C ALA A 206 -9.79 16.20 22.01
N ALA A 207 -9.94 16.10 20.68
CA ALA A 207 -8.84 15.74 19.81
C ALA A 207 -7.66 16.71 19.93
N ASP A 208 -6.47 16.14 20.04
CA ASP A 208 -5.21 16.86 19.93
C ASP A 208 -4.69 16.79 18.49
N ARG A 209 -3.41 17.15 18.26
CA ARG A 209 -2.79 17.07 16.93
C ARG A 209 -2.59 15.64 16.42
N HIS A 210 -2.77 14.61 17.24
CA HIS A 210 -2.37 13.23 16.95
C HIS A 210 -3.44 12.16 17.18
N GLY A 211 -4.56 12.50 17.83
CA GLY A 211 -5.63 11.56 18.18
C GLY A 211 -7.02 12.09 17.86
N ILE A 212 -7.95 11.16 17.65
CA ILE A 212 -9.38 11.45 17.57
C ILE A 212 -9.96 11.11 18.92
N ASP A 213 -10.42 12.12 19.67
CA ASP A 213 -11.08 11.91 20.96
C ASP A 213 -12.43 12.64 20.94
N ILE A 214 -13.48 11.95 20.48
CA ILE A 214 -14.85 12.46 20.56
C ILE A 214 -15.50 11.87 21.82
N ILE A 215 -15.72 12.70 22.82
CA ILE A 215 -16.31 12.31 24.11
C ILE A 215 -17.80 12.61 24.08
N ILE A 216 -18.61 11.56 24.15
CA ILE A 216 -20.07 11.63 24.22
C ILE A 216 -20.48 11.31 25.65
N GLU A 217 -20.85 12.35 26.41
CA GLU A 217 -21.31 12.20 27.79
C GLU A 217 -22.76 11.74 27.83
N LEU A 218 -23.06 10.76 28.67
CA LEU A 218 -24.41 10.23 28.84
C LEU A 218 -25.07 10.77 30.11
N LYS A 219 -26.40 10.88 30.06
CA LYS A 219 -27.22 11.19 31.22
C LYS A 219 -27.17 10.06 32.24
N GLN A 220 -27.37 10.41 33.51
CA GLN A 220 -27.43 9.45 34.61
C GLN A 220 -28.49 8.37 34.34
N ASN A 221 -28.19 7.11 34.67
CA ASN A 221 -29.02 5.92 34.41
C ASN A 221 -29.19 5.51 32.93
N SER A 222 -28.41 6.07 32.00
CA SER A 222 -28.39 5.58 30.61
C SER A 222 -27.58 4.29 30.50
N MET A 223 -28.00 3.34 29.67
CA MET A 223 -27.24 2.12 29.37
C MET A 223 -26.24 2.40 28.23
N PRO A 224 -24.92 2.49 28.48
CA PRO A 224 -23.98 2.96 27.47
C PRO A 224 -23.92 2.09 26.21
N GLN A 225 -24.03 0.77 26.38
CA GLN A 225 -24.06 -0.19 25.26
C GLN A 225 -25.27 0.02 24.33
N VAL A 226 -26.44 0.33 24.90
CA VAL A 226 -27.65 0.61 24.11
C VAL A 226 -27.49 1.88 23.30
N VAL A 227 -26.96 2.94 23.93
CA VAL A 227 -26.70 4.22 23.25
C VAL A 227 -25.66 4.05 22.15
N LEU A 228 -24.59 3.29 22.41
CA LEU A 228 -23.55 2.99 21.42
C LEU A 228 -24.13 2.25 20.18
N ASN A 229 -25.00 1.27 20.38
CA ASN A 229 -25.66 0.57 19.26
C ASN A 229 -26.61 1.49 18.48
N LYS A 230 -27.36 2.36 19.16
CA LYS A 230 -28.17 3.39 18.48
C LYS A 230 -27.29 4.34 17.66
N LEU A 231 -26.14 4.75 18.20
CA LEU A 231 -25.17 5.59 17.53
C LEU A 231 -24.64 4.91 16.26
N PHE A 232 -24.27 3.63 16.30
CA PHE A 232 -23.86 2.89 15.11
C PHE A 232 -24.96 2.83 14.04
N LYS A 233 -26.24 2.62 14.42
CA LYS A 233 -27.35 2.56 13.47
C LYS A 233 -27.72 3.93 12.85
N SER A 234 -27.44 5.03 13.53
CA SER A 234 -27.94 6.37 13.16
C SER A 234 -26.86 7.36 12.69
N THR A 235 -25.58 6.99 12.75
CA THR A 235 -24.45 7.87 12.42
C THR A 235 -23.41 7.16 11.56
N GLN A 236 -22.42 7.91 11.07
CA GLN A 236 -21.26 7.37 10.34
C GLN A 236 -20.20 6.75 11.27
N LEU A 237 -20.51 6.51 12.56
CA LEU A 237 -19.67 5.65 13.41
C LEU A 237 -19.70 4.19 12.95
N GLN A 238 -20.67 3.80 12.12
CA GLN A 238 -20.65 2.56 11.37
C GLN A 238 -20.99 2.86 9.91
N THR A 239 -20.17 2.35 8.98
CA THR A 239 -20.38 2.55 7.55
C THR A 239 -20.17 1.24 6.79
N GLY A 240 -20.93 1.05 5.72
CA GLY A 240 -20.63 0.02 4.72
C GLY A 240 -19.49 0.48 3.81
N PHE A 241 -18.61 -0.44 3.44
CA PHE A 241 -17.58 -0.23 2.42
C PHE A 241 -17.77 -1.29 1.32
N GLY A 242 -18.26 -0.85 0.15
CA GLY A 242 -18.44 -1.71 -1.02
C GLY A 242 -17.12 -1.91 -1.75
N VAL A 243 -16.60 -3.14 -1.77
CA VAL A 243 -15.38 -3.51 -2.48
C VAL A 243 -15.72 -3.86 -3.93
N ASN A 244 -14.99 -3.26 -4.87
CA ASN A 244 -15.01 -3.63 -6.27
C ASN A 244 -13.60 -3.53 -6.85
N MET A 245 -12.91 -4.67 -6.96
CA MET A 245 -11.54 -4.79 -7.44
C MET A 245 -11.46 -4.76 -8.96
N LEU A 246 -11.78 -3.60 -9.52
CA LEU A 246 -11.71 -3.36 -10.97
C LEU A 246 -10.42 -2.63 -11.32
N ALA A 247 -9.64 -3.19 -12.25
CA ALA A 247 -8.41 -2.59 -12.77
C ALA A 247 -8.28 -2.86 -14.27
N LEU A 248 -7.34 -2.16 -14.93
CA LEU A 248 -7.01 -2.42 -16.33
C LEU A 248 -5.96 -3.52 -16.42
N VAL A 249 -6.25 -4.59 -17.16
CA VAL A 249 -5.29 -5.62 -17.54
C VAL A 249 -5.11 -5.54 -19.04
N ASN A 250 -3.91 -5.20 -19.49
CA ASN A 250 -3.59 -4.97 -20.91
C ASN A 250 -4.56 -3.97 -21.57
N GLY A 251 -4.88 -2.88 -20.86
CA GLY A 251 -5.80 -1.83 -21.34
C GLY A 251 -7.29 -2.16 -21.25
N VAL A 252 -7.66 -3.38 -20.82
CA VAL A 252 -9.06 -3.81 -20.72
C VAL A 252 -9.51 -3.85 -19.26
N PRO A 253 -10.66 -3.24 -18.90
CA PRO A 253 -11.18 -3.30 -17.54
C PRO A 253 -11.61 -4.72 -17.17
N LYS A 254 -11.08 -5.22 -16.05
CA LYS A 254 -11.41 -6.53 -15.49
C LYS A 254 -11.65 -6.42 -13.99
N VAL A 255 -12.62 -7.18 -13.50
CA VAL A 255 -12.78 -7.44 -12.07
C VAL A 255 -11.83 -8.59 -11.73
N LEU A 256 -10.97 -8.38 -10.73
CA LEU A 256 -9.92 -9.32 -10.35
C LEU A 256 -10.18 -9.85 -8.95
N SER A 257 -9.90 -11.14 -8.73
CA SER A 257 -9.78 -11.69 -7.38
C SER A 257 -8.48 -11.18 -6.71
N LEU A 258 -8.30 -11.44 -5.41
CA LEU A 258 -7.04 -11.15 -4.72
C LEU A 258 -5.89 -11.93 -5.37
N LYS A 259 -6.11 -13.22 -5.65
CA LYS A 259 -5.13 -14.10 -6.28
C LYS A 259 -4.72 -13.58 -7.65
N ASP A 260 -5.68 -13.26 -8.52
CA ASP A 260 -5.40 -12.75 -9.86
C ASP A 260 -4.60 -11.45 -9.81
N THR A 261 -4.94 -10.56 -8.88
CA THR A 261 -4.23 -9.29 -8.67
C THR A 261 -2.76 -9.54 -8.30
N LEU A 262 -2.50 -10.45 -7.36
CA LEU A 262 -1.13 -10.81 -6.95
C LEU A 262 -0.36 -11.54 -8.07
N VAL A 263 -1.02 -12.42 -8.83
CA VAL A 263 -0.41 -13.10 -9.99
C VAL A 263 0.00 -12.09 -11.06
N HIS A 264 -0.84 -11.11 -11.37
CA HIS A 264 -0.48 -10.03 -12.31
C HIS A 264 0.71 -9.22 -11.80
N TYR A 265 0.74 -8.89 -10.51
CA TYR A 265 1.87 -8.19 -9.90
C TYR A 265 3.17 -9.00 -9.95
N VAL A 266 3.14 -10.29 -9.61
CA VAL A 266 4.30 -11.19 -9.65
C VAL A 266 4.85 -11.32 -11.08
N ASN A 267 3.96 -11.48 -12.06
CA ASN A 267 4.38 -11.55 -13.47
C ASN A 267 5.01 -10.23 -13.95
N HIS A 268 4.48 -9.08 -13.50
CA HIS A 268 5.09 -7.77 -13.77
C HIS A 268 6.49 -7.68 -13.16
N GLN A 269 6.67 -8.08 -11.90
CA GLN A 269 7.99 -8.10 -11.27
C GLN A 269 8.96 -9.03 -12.02
N ARG A 270 8.51 -10.20 -12.49
CA ARG A 270 9.34 -11.09 -13.30
C ARG A 270 9.83 -10.40 -14.57
N ASP A 271 8.96 -9.70 -15.30
CA ASP A 271 9.37 -8.97 -16.52
C ASP A 271 10.38 -7.86 -16.19
N VAL A 272 10.13 -7.08 -15.13
CA VAL A 272 11.04 -6.02 -14.65
C VAL A 272 12.43 -6.58 -14.33
N ILE A 273 12.53 -7.69 -13.59
CA ILE A 273 13.81 -8.31 -13.24
C ILE A 273 14.55 -8.86 -14.46
N LEU A 274 13.83 -9.48 -15.40
CA LEU A 274 14.43 -10.00 -16.63
C LEU A 274 14.96 -8.86 -17.52
N ARG A 275 14.19 -7.78 -17.70
CA ARG A 275 14.62 -6.59 -18.45
C ARG A 275 15.84 -5.93 -17.82
N ARG A 276 15.80 -5.71 -16.50
CA ARG A 276 16.92 -5.15 -15.74
C ARG A 276 18.19 -5.99 -15.90
N THR A 277 18.07 -7.31 -15.77
CA THR A 277 19.20 -8.24 -15.90
C THR A 277 19.76 -8.22 -17.31
N ARG A 278 18.93 -8.15 -18.36
CA ARG A 278 19.40 -8.01 -19.76
C ARG A 278 20.14 -6.69 -19.99
N TYR A 279 19.63 -5.59 -19.43
CA TYR A 279 20.28 -4.28 -19.50
C TYR A 279 21.66 -4.31 -18.84
N ASP A 280 21.74 -4.81 -17.60
CA ASP A 280 22.99 -4.91 -16.86
C ASP A 280 23.98 -5.87 -17.54
N LEU A 281 23.49 -7.00 -18.10
CA LEU A 281 24.30 -7.93 -18.88
C LEU A 281 24.89 -7.27 -20.13
N ALA A 282 24.08 -6.59 -20.94
CA ALA A 282 24.55 -5.94 -22.17
C ALA A 282 25.64 -4.90 -21.88
N ARG A 283 25.48 -4.10 -20.81
CA ARG A 283 26.49 -3.13 -20.38
C ARG A 283 27.76 -3.80 -19.84
N ALA A 284 27.62 -4.89 -19.10
CA ALA A 284 28.76 -5.65 -18.59
C ALA A 284 29.55 -6.30 -19.72
N GLU A 285 28.88 -6.90 -20.71
CA GLU A 285 29.50 -7.49 -21.90
C GLU A 285 30.18 -6.43 -22.77
N GLU A 286 29.54 -5.28 -23.00
CA GLU A 286 30.16 -4.16 -23.73
C GLU A 286 31.43 -3.66 -23.03
N ARG A 287 31.40 -3.52 -21.69
CA ARG A 287 32.55 -3.09 -20.92
C ARG A 287 33.67 -4.13 -20.92
N ALA A 288 33.34 -5.40 -20.70
CA ALA A 288 34.29 -6.50 -20.72
C ALA A 288 34.99 -6.61 -22.08
N HIS A 289 34.22 -6.49 -23.18
CA HIS A 289 34.75 -6.48 -24.54
C HIS A 289 35.82 -5.40 -24.75
N ILE A 290 35.59 -4.18 -24.25
CA ILE A 290 36.60 -3.11 -24.33
C ILE A 290 37.84 -3.45 -23.50
N LEU A 291 37.68 -3.94 -22.26
CA LEU A 291 38.80 -4.30 -21.40
C LEU A 291 39.64 -5.45 -21.98
N GLU A 292 39.02 -6.45 -22.62
CA GLU A 292 39.73 -7.53 -23.29
C GLU A 292 40.66 -7.00 -24.40
N GLY A 293 40.18 -6.04 -25.19
CA GLY A 293 41.02 -5.37 -26.19
C GLY A 293 42.18 -4.61 -25.57
N LEU A 294 41.94 -3.91 -24.45
CA LEU A 294 42.99 -3.20 -23.73
C LEU A 294 44.04 -4.15 -23.13
N VAL A 295 43.64 -5.30 -22.58
CA VAL A 295 44.58 -6.31 -22.08
C VAL A 295 45.47 -6.83 -23.20
N ILE A 296 44.88 -7.21 -24.36
CA ILE A 296 45.65 -7.65 -25.54
C ILE A 296 46.64 -6.57 -25.98
N ALA A 297 46.21 -5.30 -26.00
CA ALA A 297 47.07 -4.18 -26.38
C ALA A 297 48.21 -3.94 -25.38
N LEU A 298 47.94 -4.08 -24.07
CA LEU A 298 48.95 -3.94 -23.02
C LEU A 298 49.97 -5.08 -23.04
N ASP A 299 49.56 -6.30 -23.40
CA ASP A 299 50.46 -7.44 -23.56
C ASP A 299 51.39 -7.30 -24.76
N ASN A 300 50.98 -6.55 -25.79
CA ASN A 300 51.70 -6.40 -27.06
C ASN A 300 52.08 -4.93 -27.33
N ILE A 301 52.33 -4.13 -26.28
CA ILE A 301 52.39 -2.67 -26.39
C ILE A 301 53.43 -2.14 -27.39
N ASP A 302 54.60 -2.79 -27.49
CA ASP A 302 55.64 -2.38 -28.43
C ASP A 302 55.20 -2.56 -29.89
N GLU A 303 54.48 -3.65 -30.18
CA GLU A 303 53.94 -3.92 -31.52
C GLU A 303 52.78 -2.97 -31.83
N VAL A 304 51.90 -2.71 -30.87
CA VAL A 304 50.81 -1.73 -31.00
C VAL A 304 51.36 -0.32 -31.29
N ILE A 305 52.38 0.13 -30.54
CA ILE A 305 53.03 1.43 -30.78
C ILE A 305 53.69 1.46 -32.17
N LYS A 306 54.32 0.36 -32.60
CA LYS A 306 54.94 0.27 -33.92
C LYS A 306 53.90 0.40 -35.04
N ILE A 307 52.77 -0.29 -34.93
CA ILE A 307 51.66 -0.20 -35.90
C ILE A 307 51.12 1.22 -35.97
N ILE A 308 50.85 1.84 -34.82
CA ILE A 308 50.32 3.21 -34.74
C ILE A 308 51.32 4.20 -35.35
N ARG A 309 52.62 4.09 -35.03
CA ARG A 309 53.66 4.99 -35.57
C ARG A 309 53.93 4.81 -37.07
N ALA A 310 53.65 3.63 -37.63
CA ALA A 310 53.84 3.33 -39.04
C ALA A 310 52.62 3.70 -39.91
N SER A 311 51.49 4.03 -39.28
CA SER A 311 50.25 4.38 -39.97
C SER A 311 50.15 5.90 -40.18
N ASP A 312 49.67 6.34 -41.35
CA ASP A 312 49.50 7.76 -41.66
C ASP A 312 48.18 8.33 -41.13
N THR A 313 47.21 7.47 -40.83
CA THR A 313 45.87 7.86 -40.35
C THR A 313 45.35 6.92 -39.26
N ASP A 314 44.49 7.43 -38.38
CA ASP A 314 43.82 6.63 -37.33
C ASP A 314 43.05 5.44 -37.92
N LYS A 315 42.47 5.63 -39.12
CA LYS A 315 41.75 4.56 -39.83
C LYS A 315 42.68 3.43 -40.23
N GLN A 316 43.84 3.74 -40.80
CA GLN A 316 44.84 2.73 -41.16
C GLN A 316 45.37 2.00 -39.91
N ALA A 317 45.65 2.73 -38.84
CA ALA A 317 46.08 2.14 -37.58
C ALA A 317 45.01 1.18 -37.01
N SER A 318 43.74 1.60 -37.03
CA SER A 318 42.63 0.76 -36.60
C SER A 318 42.49 -0.50 -37.46
N ASP A 319 42.49 -0.38 -38.79
CA ASP A 319 42.34 -1.52 -39.70
C ASP A 319 43.47 -2.55 -39.52
N GLU A 320 44.71 -2.08 -39.32
CA GLU A 320 45.87 -2.94 -39.07
C GLU A 320 45.79 -3.62 -37.68
N LEU A 321 45.41 -2.89 -36.63
CA LEU A 321 45.21 -3.45 -35.29
C LEU A 321 44.10 -4.52 -35.28
N MET A 322 43.00 -4.28 -36.01
CA MET A 322 41.92 -5.25 -36.18
C MET A 322 42.43 -6.51 -36.89
N SER A 323 43.14 -6.37 -38.02
CA SER A 323 43.66 -7.50 -38.78
C SER A 323 44.71 -8.30 -38.01
N ARG A 324 45.58 -7.62 -37.25
CA ARG A 324 46.71 -8.24 -36.56
C ARG A 324 46.30 -8.98 -35.29
N PHE A 325 45.42 -8.38 -34.49
CA PHE A 325 45.05 -8.88 -33.16
C PHE A 325 43.61 -9.42 -33.09
N GLY A 326 42.88 -9.45 -34.20
CA GLY A 326 41.48 -9.92 -34.24
C GLY A 326 40.52 -9.02 -33.46
N LEU A 327 40.87 -7.74 -33.29
CA LEU A 327 40.10 -6.79 -32.50
C LEU A 327 38.91 -6.25 -33.28
N SER A 328 37.86 -5.86 -32.56
CA SER A 328 36.75 -5.10 -33.11
C SER A 328 37.11 -3.62 -33.25
N LYS A 329 36.38 -2.91 -34.12
CA LYS A 329 36.51 -1.46 -34.26
C LYS A 329 36.42 -0.70 -32.92
N ARG A 330 35.44 -1.05 -32.09
CA ARG A 330 35.24 -0.41 -30.76
C ARG A 330 36.42 -0.62 -29.81
N GLN A 331 37.06 -1.80 -29.85
CA GLN A 331 38.28 -2.05 -29.07
C GLN A 331 39.45 -1.24 -29.61
N CYS A 332 39.62 -1.17 -30.93
CA CYS A 332 40.67 -0.36 -31.56
C CYS A 332 40.52 1.13 -31.23
N ASP A 333 39.30 1.68 -31.32
CA ASP A 333 39.01 3.06 -30.93
C ASP A 333 39.44 3.31 -29.46
N ALA A 334 39.09 2.40 -28.55
CA ALA A 334 39.47 2.50 -27.13
C ALA A 334 41.00 2.39 -26.90
N ILE A 335 41.71 1.60 -27.70
CA ILE A 335 43.17 1.48 -27.66
C ILE A 335 43.83 2.77 -28.16
N LEU A 336 43.33 3.35 -29.25
CA LEU A 336 43.85 4.62 -29.79
C LEU A 336 43.64 5.79 -28.83
N GLU A 337 42.56 5.78 -28.04
CA GLU A 337 42.29 6.76 -26.99
C GLU A 337 43.05 6.50 -25.67
N MET A 338 43.83 5.42 -25.59
CA MET A 338 44.53 5.05 -24.36
C MET A 338 45.61 6.07 -23.98
N LYS A 339 45.57 6.52 -22.72
CA LYS A 339 46.59 7.43 -22.17
C LYS A 339 47.81 6.65 -21.72
N LEU A 340 49.02 7.15 -21.99
CA LEU A 340 50.30 6.52 -21.59
C LEU A 340 50.40 6.13 -20.11
N ARG A 341 49.72 6.85 -19.19
CA ARG A 341 49.66 6.49 -17.76
C ARG A 341 49.06 5.11 -17.48
N ARG A 342 48.23 4.58 -18.39
CA ARG A 342 47.60 3.24 -18.29
C ARG A 342 48.60 2.10 -18.48
N LEU A 343 49.82 2.40 -18.95
CA LEU A 343 50.90 1.42 -19.13
C LEU A 343 51.62 1.08 -17.81
N THR A 344 51.30 1.76 -16.71
CA THR A 344 51.88 1.45 -15.40
C THR A 344 51.34 0.11 -14.88
N GLY A 345 52.18 -0.65 -14.16
CA GLY A 345 51.79 -1.98 -13.66
C GLY A 345 50.51 -1.97 -12.82
N LEU A 346 50.35 -0.97 -11.96
CA LEU A 346 49.14 -0.80 -11.14
C LEU A 346 47.86 -0.57 -11.98
N GLU A 347 47.95 0.13 -13.10
CA GLU A 347 46.78 0.36 -13.96
C GLU A 347 46.42 -0.88 -14.78
N ARG A 348 47.42 -1.68 -15.15
CA ARG A 348 47.21 -2.99 -15.76
C ARG A 348 46.49 -3.95 -14.80
N GLU A 349 46.98 -4.09 -13.57
CA GLU A 349 46.35 -4.94 -12.55
C GLU A 349 44.88 -4.54 -12.29
N LYS A 350 44.59 -3.24 -12.26
CA LYS A 350 43.20 -2.76 -12.15
C LYS A 350 42.32 -3.18 -13.32
N ILE A 351 42.83 -3.11 -14.55
CA ILE A 351 42.09 -3.51 -15.75
C ILE A 351 41.81 -5.02 -15.73
N GLU A 352 42.81 -5.84 -15.37
CA GLU A 352 42.66 -7.29 -15.27
C GLU A 352 41.67 -7.66 -14.15
N SER A 353 41.75 -7.01 -12.99
CA SER A 353 40.79 -7.19 -11.89
C SER A 353 39.38 -6.78 -12.27
N GLU A 354 39.20 -5.62 -12.93
CA GLU A 354 37.89 -5.15 -13.39
C GLU A 354 37.28 -6.13 -14.41
N LEU A 355 38.10 -6.66 -15.33
CA LEU A 355 37.66 -7.66 -16.31
C LEU A 355 37.24 -8.96 -15.64
N GLN A 356 37.99 -9.44 -14.64
CA GLN A 356 37.64 -10.65 -13.90
C GLN A 356 36.31 -10.48 -13.15
N GLU A 357 36.11 -9.37 -12.46
CA GLU A 357 34.83 -9.06 -11.80
C GLU A 357 33.66 -8.98 -12.79
N LEU A 358 33.88 -8.42 -13.97
CA LEU A 358 32.85 -8.34 -15.01
C LEU A 358 32.51 -9.72 -15.57
N ARG A 359 33.48 -10.62 -15.74
CA ARG A 359 33.24 -12.01 -16.17
C ARG A 359 32.35 -12.75 -15.17
N GLU A 360 32.63 -12.62 -13.89
CA GLU A 360 31.80 -13.20 -12.82
C GLU A 360 30.37 -12.62 -12.82
N LYS A 361 30.23 -11.31 -13.01
CA LYS A 361 28.92 -10.67 -13.14
C LYS A 361 28.14 -11.12 -14.38
N ILE A 362 28.81 -11.23 -15.52
CA ILE A 362 28.21 -11.72 -16.78
C ILE A 362 27.70 -13.14 -16.61
N GLU A 363 28.49 -14.02 -16.01
CA GLU A 363 28.09 -15.40 -15.74
C GLU A 363 26.88 -15.45 -14.79
N TYR A 364 26.91 -14.64 -13.73
CA TYR A 364 25.76 -14.48 -12.82
C TYR A 364 24.50 -14.00 -13.55
N TYR A 365 24.59 -12.94 -14.37
CA TYR A 365 23.44 -12.43 -15.11
C TYR A 365 22.89 -13.44 -16.12
N LYS A 366 23.76 -14.18 -16.82
CA LYS A 366 23.34 -15.27 -17.71
C LYS A 366 22.58 -16.35 -16.94
N ARG A 367 23.09 -16.74 -15.77
CA ARG A 367 22.40 -17.69 -14.88
C ARG A 367 21.02 -17.18 -14.43
N VAL A 368 20.90 -15.89 -14.09
CA VAL A 368 19.61 -15.28 -13.73
C VAL A 368 18.62 -15.31 -14.88
N LEU A 369 19.07 -15.15 -16.13
CA LEU A 369 18.19 -15.20 -17.30
C LEU A 369 17.73 -16.62 -17.66
N GLU A 370 18.48 -17.65 -17.25
CA GLU A 370 18.19 -19.06 -17.53
C GLU A 370 17.40 -19.75 -16.40
N ASP A 371 17.57 -19.33 -15.15
CA ASP A 371 16.97 -19.96 -13.97
C ASP A 371 15.80 -19.13 -13.39
N ASP A 372 14.56 -19.57 -13.65
CA ASP A 372 13.35 -18.95 -13.09
C ASP A 372 13.32 -19.01 -11.55
N GLY A 373 13.94 -20.03 -10.93
CA GLY A 373 14.05 -20.13 -9.47
C GLY A 373 14.88 -19.01 -8.88
N LEU A 374 15.99 -18.64 -9.54
CA LEU A 374 16.83 -17.52 -9.14
C LEU A 374 16.14 -16.18 -9.34
N VAL A 375 15.34 -16.02 -10.40
CA VAL A 375 14.50 -14.82 -10.58
C VAL A 375 13.50 -14.68 -9.44
N ARG A 376 12.83 -15.77 -9.05
CA ARG A 376 11.90 -15.77 -7.92
C ARG A 376 12.62 -15.43 -6.61
N SER A 377 13.81 -15.97 -6.36
CA SER A 377 14.55 -15.65 -5.14
C SER A 377 14.92 -14.17 -5.07
N ILE A 378 15.36 -13.57 -6.18
CA ILE A 378 15.66 -12.13 -6.27
C ILE A 378 14.41 -11.30 -5.98
N ILE A 379 13.27 -11.61 -6.61
CA ILE A 379 12.00 -10.90 -6.37
C ILE A 379 11.63 -10.97 -4.89
N LYS A 380 11.74 -12.16 -4.27
CA LYS A 380 11.43 -12.38 -2.87
C LYS A 380 12.35 -11.58 -1.94
N GLU A 381 13.65 -11.62 -2.17
CA GLU A 381 14.64 -10.89 -1.39
C GLU A 381 14.40 -9.38 -1.43
N GLU A 382 14.17 -8.82 -2.63
CA GLU A 382 13.91 -7.39 -2.81
C GLU A 382 12.60 -6.95 -2.13
N MET A 383 11.52 -7.74 -2.25
CA MET A 383 10.27 -7.43 -1.55
C MET A 383 10.44 -7.53 -0.02
N MET A 384 11.18 -8.53 0.48
CA MET A 384 11.43 -8.68 1.91
C MET A 384 12.30 -7.54 2.47
N GLU A 385 13.22 -6.97 1.68
CA GLU A 385 13.95 -5.76 2.04
C GLU A 385 12.98 -4.58 2.25
N ILE A 386 12.02 -4.40 1.35
CA ILE A 386 11.00 -3.35 1.44
C ILE A 386 10.11 -3.57 2.66
N LYS A 387 9.66 -4.81 2.90
CA LYS A 387 8.91 -5.16 4.11
C LYS A 387 9.68 -4.78 5.38
N LYS A 388 10.99 -5.06 5.43
CA LYS A 388 11.83 -4.72 6.58
C LYS A 388 11.97 -3.21 6.79
N ARG A 389 12.02 -2.43 5.71
CA ARG A 389 12.23 -0.98 5.75
C ARG A 389 10.95 -0.17 5.99
N PHE A 390 9.83 -0.62 5.44
CA PHE A 390 8.56 0.15 5.39
C PHE A 390 7.36 -0.58 6.01
N GLY A 391 7.54 -1.83 6.47
CA GLY A 391 6.51 -2.58 7.17
C GLY A 391 6.08 -1.88 8.45
N THR A 392 4.76 -1.83 8.67
CA THR A 392 4.17 -1.27 9.89
C THR A 392 3.14 -2.25 10.46
N PRO A 393 2.88 -2.24 11.78
CA PRO A 393 1.82 -3.04 12.35
C PRO A 393 0.45 -2.71 11.73
N ARG A 394 -0.45 -3.70 11.72
CA ARG A 394 -1.85 -3.51 11.34
C ARG A 394 -2.52 -2.50 12.27
N ARG A 395 -3.34 -1.61 11.70
CA ARG A 395 -4.13 -0.61 12.43
C ARG A 395 -5.56 -1.08 12.63
N THR A 396 -6.14 -1.69 11.61
CA THR A 396 -7.55 -2.10 11.59
C THR A 396 -7.76 -3.44 12.29
N GLU A 397 -8.73 -3.52 13.19
CA GLU A 397 -9.10 -4.77 13.86
C GLU A 397 -10.15 -5.54 13.05
N ILE A 398 -10.07 -6.87 13.01
CA ILE A 398 -11.06 -7.73 12.34
C ILE A 398 -11.70 -8.64 13.39
N THR A 399 -12.98 -8.43 13.64
CA THR A 399 -13.75 -9.19 14.64
C THR A 399 -14.72 -10.16 13.98
N GLY A 400 -15.26 -11.09 14.78
CA GLY A 400 -16.37 -11.94 14.34
C GLY A 400 -17.58 -11.11 13.92
N ALA A 401 -18.46 -11.68 13.11
CA ALA A 401 -19.72 -11.02 12.81
C ALA A 401 -20.51 -10.88 14.12
N THR A 402 -20.79 -9.65 14.55
CA THR A 402 -21.83 -9.44 15.55
C THR A 402 -23.16 -9.79 14.91
N LYS A 403 -23.97 -10.63 15.55
CA LYS A 403 -25.41 -10.64 15.26
C LYS A 403 -25.89 -9.19 15.38
N ASP A 404 -26.71 -8.72 14.46
CA ASP A 404 -27.43 -7.46 14.65
C ASP A 404 -28.28 -7.67 15.90
N ILE A 405 -27.77 -7.22 17.05
CA ILE A 405 -28.53 -7.23 18.29
C ILE A 405 -29.54 -6.12 18.11
N ASP A 406 -30.82 -6.48 18.04
CA ASP A 406 -31.85 -5.47 17.96
C ASP A 406 -31.88 -4.71 19.29
N VAL A 407 -32.24 -3.43 19.21
CA VAL A 407 -32.21 -2.55 20.41
C VAL A 407 -33.12 -3.14 21.50
N GLU A 408 -34.14 -3.89 21.09
CA GLU A 408 -35.07 -4.67 21.90
C GLU A 408 -34.40 -5.83 22.66
N ASP A 409 -33.39 -6.49 22.10
CA ASP A 409 -32.68 -7.62 22.73
C ASP A 409 -31.76 -7.18 23.90
N LEU A 410 -31.47 -5.88 24.00
CA LEU A 410 -30.66 -5.28 25.07
C LEU A 410 -31.50 -4.64 26.17
N VAL A 411 -32.81 -4.51 25.95
CA VAL A 411 -33.74 -4.13 27.02
C VAL A 411 -33.92 -5.38 27.89
N PRO A 412 -33.64 -5.30 29.20
CA PRO A 412 -33.80 -6.47 30.06
C PRO A 412 -35.25 -6.96 29.98
N ASP A 413 -35.40 -8.25 29.69
CA ASP A 413 -36.69 -8.94 29.68
C ASP A 413 -37.21 -9.03 31.12
N GLU A 414 -37.88 -7.96 31.55
CA GLU A 414 -38.48 -7.85 32.86
C GLU A 414 -39.94 -8.27 32.77
N ASN A 415 -40.28 -9.34 33.50
CA ASN A 415 -41.67 -9.67 33.76
C ASN A 415 -42.34 -8.50 34.47
N VAL A 416 -43.36 -7.90 33.83
CA VAL A 416 -44.08 -6.74 34.33
C VAL A 416 -45.57 -7.06 34.47
N VAL A 417 -46.19 -6.50 35.49
CA VAL A 417 -47.64 -6.46 35.66
C VAL A 417 -48.14 -5.13 35.15
N ILE A 418 -49.11 -5.18 34.24
CA ILE A 418 -49.86 -4.02 33.77
C ILE A 418 -51.21 -4.05 34.49
N THR A 419 -51.49 -3.08 35.34
CA THR A 419 -52.78 -2.93 36.00
C THR A 419 -53.57 -1.80 35.36
N MET A 420 -54.86 -2.06 35.11
CA MET A 420 -55.80 -1.08 34.57
C MET A 420 -56.97 -0.95 35.53
N THR A 421 -57.26 0.28 35.96
CA THR A 421 -58.43 0.58 36.79
C THR A 421 -59.67 0.77 35.92
N GLN A 422 -60.88 0.61 36.50
CA GLN A 422 -62.14 0.87 35.79
C GLN A 422 -62.28 2.33 35.32
N THR A 423 -61.56 3.26 35.96
CA THR A 423 -61.49 4.68 35.56
C THR A 423 -60.43 4.96 34.48
N GLY A 424 -59.81 3.92 33.90
CA GLY A 424 -58.88 4.03 32.77
C GLY A 424 -57.43 4.35 33.15
N TYR A 425 -57.07 4.34 34.44
CA TYR A 425 -55.67 4.52 34.85
C TYR A 425 -54.87 3.25 34.58
N ILE A 426 -53.81 3.36 33.78
CA ILE A 426 -52.92 2.27 33.42
C ILE A 426 -51.58 2.46 34.14
N LYS A 427 -51.12 1.41 34.85
CA LYS A 427 -49.82 1.41 35.54
C LYS A 427 -49.02 0.16 35.18
N ARG A 428 -47.74 0.34 34.86
CA ARG A 428 -46.74 -0.72 34.67
C ARG A 428 -45.88 -0.85 35.93
N MET A 429 -45.64 -2.07 36.39
CA MET A 429 -44.68 -2.34 37.48
C MET A 429 -43.98 -3.70 37.31
N PRO A 430 -42.69 -3.82 37.66
CA PRO A 430 -42.00 -5.12 37.70
C PRO A 430 -42.70 -6.12 38.62
N VAL A 431 -42.76 -7.39 38.22
CA VAL A 431 -43.35 -8.49 39.03
C VAL A 431 -42.67 -8.62 40.39
N SER A 432 -41.37 -8.30 40.49
CA SER A 432 -40.62 -8.29 41.76
C SER A 432 -41.18 -7.29 42.79
N LEU A 433 -41.73 -6.16 42.32
CA LEU A 433 -42.39 -5.15 43.15
C LEU A 433 -43.88 -5.48 43.36
N TYR A 434 -44.47 -6.32 42.49
CA TYR A 434 -45.81 -6.87 42.65
C TYR A 434 -45.81 -8.06 43.62
N ARG A 435 -45.43 -7.80 44.88
CA ARG A 435 -45.70 -8.74 45.97
C ARG A 435 -47.10 -8.53 46.50
N GLN A 436 -47.79 -9.63 46.78
CA GLN A 436 -49.07 -9.66 47.46
C GLN A 436 -48.97 -8.83 48.76
N GLN A 437 -49.51 -7.61 48.77
CA GLN A 437 -49.75 -6.92 50.03
C GLN A 437 -50.86 -7.71 50.73
N LYS A 438 -50.48 -8.61 51.64
CA LYS A 438 -51.38 -9.14 52.68
C LYS A 438 -51.72 -8.03 53.68
N ARG A 439 -52.23 -6.90 53.21
CA ARG A 439 -53.10 -6.06 54.01
C ARG A 439 -54.50 -6.54 53.68
N GLY A 440 -55.02 -7.34 54.61
CA GLY A 440 -56.34 -7.95 54.51
C GLY A 440 -57.42 -6.93 54.17
N GLY A 441 -58.28 -7.38 53.27
CA GLY A 441 -59.57 -6.85 52.87
C GLY A 441 -60.19 -7.96 52.06
#